data_AF-C0ND25-F1
#
_entry.id   AF-C0ND25-F1
#
_cell.length_a   1.000
_cell.length_b   1.000
_cell.length_c   1.000
_cell.angle_alpha   90.00
_cell.angle_beta   90.00
_cell.angle_gamma   90.00
#
_symmetry.space_group_name_H-M   'P 1'
#
loop_
_entity.id
_entity.type
_entity.pdbx_description
1 polymer ?
#
loop_
_entity_poly.entity_id
_entity_poly.type
_entity_poly.pdbx_seq_one_letter_code
_entity_poly.pdbx_strand_id
1 'polypeptide(L)'
;MGLHRAIVNVPTASEHEVLKIAYDGLRITEEQLQDVEREICRLMYAKMTRFPEQSNFSCRFRQKLDEDFWDGDLLQSEWWKWAAHNGLFESVDNLDRELEKANASKAKFEGVQSALRCCINNLSRPYLRNLNILDLPNEILLKIFEFVEDKFDFPLPLLFYRQGTKDIKNTRLVCWRFCDVSSQLLVRVVRVNFNELSLARLEEISRHPTIAKGVRAVQIVLHFYNFSFTDFHRFISYQADEVEDHVDPFDRAKLWESFHIPEQTALEMVSNGRAVVSTLRRLELADPDDDGGYFEGDEDHRARLEEIHRQYLILLEKQESLIRTKKFSQTVGSAIARMLGPRKLDFNDVDFESLKDRRLMVPEGSIWDALHRFMLQPITGYDAKKHGLEQPNYQCIVNVIDSVRRAGALLDNINIKLSTLGYPGSLVLAPDIRREFSSRMQQLKEFSFSFEGNLTEQDADDLSKFLSAFLDTSSLQNLGLHMRGEGAETARIDVGQIIGSKSRHKLIDISFDQVAIDLPRLLLFLERLPHSIDCIHLQDVRLLSGTWKEALDALRKKRSRVVLFSEPQGAECDNMPHEAYESIFRSENCHENNAERYIRNRIPWEPNPLQALEDGLYNAN
;
A
#
# COMPACT_ATOMS: atom_id res chain seq x y z
N MET A 1 -13.92 16.29 -53.61
CA MET A 1 -13.86 17.71 -53.19
C MET A 1 -12.47 18.00 -52.69
N GLY A 2 -11.78 18.96 -53.30
CA GLY A 2 -10.39 19.29 -52.97
C GLY A 2 -10.29 19.82 -51.55
N LEU A 3 -9.67 19.04 -50.66
CA LEU A 3 -9.13 19.60 -49.44
C LEU A 3 -7.90 20.40 -49.84
N HIS A 4 -8.10 21.71 -49.96
CA HIS A 4 -7.05 22.70 -49.97
C HIS A 4 -6.03 22.30 -48.90
N ARG A 5 -4.89 21.77 -49.33
CA ARG A 5 -3.68 21.85 -48.51
C ARG A 5 -3.49 23.34 -48.29
N ALA A 6 -3.88 23.81 -47.11
CA ALA A 6 -3.39 25.07 -46.58
C ALA A 6 -1.89 25.03 -46.84
N ILE A 7 -1.44 25.90 -47.74
CA ILE A 7 -0.02 26.08 -48.00
C ILE A 7 0.51 26.56 -46.66
N VAL A 8 1.07 25.61 -45.90
CA VAL A 8 1.89 25.93 -44.75
C VAL A 8 3.04 26.71 -45.37
N ASN A 9 3.08 28.01 -45.11
CA ASN A 9 4.15 28.85 -45.62
C ASN A 9 5.47 28.17 -45.24
N VAL A 10 6.43 28.10 -46.15
CA VAL A 10 7.76 27.60 -45.78
C VAL A 10 8.47 28.78 -45.11
N PRO A 11 9.00 28.64 -43.89
CA PRO A 11 9.77 29.70 -43.26
C PRO A 11 10.91 30.11 -44.18
N THR A 12 11.14 31.42 -44.30
CA THR A 12 12.37 31.91 -44.92
C THR A 12 13.58 31.47 -44.09
N ALA A 13 14.76 31.36 -44.70
CA ALA A 13 15.99 30.98 -43.98
C ALA A 13 16.27 31.91 -42.78
N SER A 14 15.92 33.19 -42.90
CA SER A 14 15.99 34.17 -41.81
C SER A 14 15.02 33.88 -40.67
N GLU A 15 13.77 33.51 -40.96
CA GLU A 15 12.77 33.19 -39.92
C GLU A 15 13.13 31.90 -39.18
N HIS A 16 13.72 30.91 -39.88
CA HIS A 16 14.17 29.69 -39.25
C HIS A 16 15.31 29.94 -38.26
N GLU A 17 16.27 30.80 -38.61
CA GLU A 17 17.36 31.18 -37.72
C GLU A 17 16.86 31.96 -36.49
N VAL A 18 15.90 32.89 -36.67
CA VAL A 18 15.30 33.62 -35.54
C VAL A 18 14.52 32.66 -34.62
N LEU A 19 13.76 31.72 -35.17
CA LEU A 19 13.08 30.70 -34.37
C LEU A 19 14.06 29.84 -33.57
N LYS A 20 15.16 29.41 -34.20
CA LYS A 20 16.20 28.63 -33.53
C LYS A 20 16.81 29.41 -32.37
N ILE A 21 17.18 30.67 -32.59
CA ILE A 21 17.71 31.57 -31.54
C ILE A 21 16.69 31.72 -30.39
N ALA A 22 15.40 31.86 -30.71
CA ALA A 22 14.36 32.00 -29.69
C ALA A 22 14.17 30.71 -28.87
N TYR A 23 14.20 29.53 -29.50
CA TYR A 23 14.15 28.25 -28.81
C TYR A 23 15.40 28.00 -27.95
N ASP A 24 16.59 28.31 -28.44
CA ASP A 24 17.83 28.21 -27.68
C ASP A 24 17.81 29.16 -26.48
N GLY A 25 17.34 30.40 -26.68
CA GLY A 25 17.12 31.36 -25.60
C GLY A 25 16.09 30.88 -24.57
N LEU A 26 15.02 30.22 -25.01
CA LEU A 26 14.00 29.68 -24.11
C LEU A 26 14.57 28.57 -23.25
N ARG A 27 15.32 27.64 -23.86
CA ARG A 27 16.01 26.56 -23.13
C ARG A 27 16.97 27.11 -22.08
N ILE A 28 17.81 28.08 -22.43
CA ILE A 28 18.74 28.71 -21.47
C ILE A 28 17.97 29.41 -20.35
N THR A 29 16.87 30.11 -20.67
CA THR A 29 16.04 30.79 -19.66
C THR A 29 15.37 29.78 -18.73
N GLU A 30 14.92 28.64 -19.24
CA GLU A 30 14.34 27.56 -18.44
C GLU A 30 15.38 26.93 -17.49
N GLU A 31 16.62 26.71 -17.96
CA GLU A 31 17.75 26.26 -17.11
C GLU A 31 18.04 27.28 -15.99
N GLN A 32 18.09 28.58 -16.32
CA GLN A 32 18.29 29.65 -15.34
C GLN A 32 17.15 29.77 -14.34
N LEU A 33 15.91 29.58 -14.79
CA LEU A 33 14.74 29.62 -13.91
C LEU A 33 14.79 28.45 -12.92
N GLN A 34 15.15 27.25 -13.37
CA GLN A 34 15.34 26.08 -12.50
C GLN A 34 16.44 26.32 -11.47
N ASP A 35 17.56 26.92 -11.86
CA ASP A 35 18.66 27.24 -10.92
C ASP A 35 18.24 28.27 -9.87
N VAL A 36 17.49 29.30 -10.25
CA VAL A 36 16.95 30.30 -9.32
C VAL A 36 15.89 29.70 -8.40
N GLU A 37 15.02 28.83 -8.91
CA GLU A 37 14.06 28.11 -8.08
C GLU A 37 14.74 27.20 -7.06
N ARG A 38 15.81 26.50 -7.48
CA ARG A 38 16.66 25.72 -6.57
C ARG A 38 17.28 26.60 -5.49
N GLU A 39 17.74 27.80 -5.84
CA GLU A 39 18.30 28.76 -4.89
C GLU A 39 17.25 29.28 -3.89
N ILE A 40 16.06 29.65 -4.37
CA ILE A 40 14.92 30.04 -3.51
C ILE A 40 14.61 28.92 -2.52
N CYS A 41 14.52 27.67 -2.98
CA CYS A 41 14.26 26.52 -2.11
C CYS A 41 15.37 26.34 -1.06
N ARG A 42 16.65 26.49 -1.42
CA ARG A 42 17.77 26.44 -0.46
C ARG A 42 17.67 27.52 0.62
N LEU A 43 17.37 28.75 0.23
CA LEU A 43 17.23 29.89 1.13
C LEU A 43 16.03 29.71 2.07
N MET A 44 14.88 29.28 1.54
CA MET A 44 13.69 28.98 2.34
C MET A 44 13.96 27.86 3.34
N TYR A 45 14.62 26.78 2.91
CA TYR A 45 14.98 25.67 3.78
C TYR A 45 15.99 26.08 4.87
N ALA A 46 17.01 26.88 4.52
CA ALA A 46 17.94 27.45 5.49
C ALA A 46 17.21 28.30 6.54
N LYS A 47 16.25 29.13 6.13
CA LYS A 47 15.41 29.92 7.03
C LYS A 47 14.59 29.03 7.97
N MET A 48 13.97 27.98 7.44
CA MET A 48 13.16 27.04 8.23
C MET A 48 13.98 26.23 9.24
N THR A 49 15.18 25.79 8.86
CA THR A 49 16.04 24.96 9.71
C THR A 49 16.77 25.76 10.78
N ARG A 50 17.21 26.99 10.47
CA ARG A 50 17.97 27.83 11.41
C ARG A 50 17.09 28.74 12.26
N PHE A 51 15.92 29.12 11.77
CA PHE A 51 15.03 30.07 12.42
C PHE A 51 13.55 29.61 12.39
N PRO A 52 13.23 28.43 12.96
CA PRO A 52 11.91 27.82 12.86
C PRO A 52 10.80 28.72 13.43
N GLU A 53 11.04 29.41 14.54
CA GLU A 53 10.06 30.28 15.21
C GLU A 53 9.66 31.51 14.37
N GLN A 54 10.53 31.94 13.46
CA GLN A 54 10.29 33.10 12.59
C GLN A 54 9.76 32.71 11.20
N SER A 55 9.53 31.41 10.99
CA SER A 55 9.14 30.85 9.70
C SER A 55 7.62 30.57 9.67
N ASN A 56 6.83 31.45 9.08
CA ASN A 56 5.36 31.30 8.95
C ASN A 56 4.95 30.27 7.88
N PHE A 57 5.56 29.08 7.83
CA PHE A 57 5.22 28.04 6.85
C PHE A 57 4.26 26.99 7.42
N SER A 58 3.22 26.64 6.66
CA SER A 58 2.30 25.55 7.02
C SER A 58 2.96 24.16 6.87
N CYS A 59 2.47 23.15 7.59
CA CYS A 59 2.93 21.76 7.45
C CYS A 59 2.86 21.24 6.00
N ARG A 60 1.86 21.67 5.21
CA ARG A 60 1.76 21.30 3.79
C ARG A 60 2.92 21.83 2.95
N PHE A 61 3.44 23.01 3.29
CA PHE A 61 4.60 23.57 2.58
C PHE A 61 5.89 22.80 2.92
N ARG A 62 6.03 22.30 4.17
CA ARG A 62 7.13 21.39 4.56
C ARG A 62 7.11 20.09 3.76
N GLN A 63 5.96 19.43 3.69
CA GLN A 63 5.79 18.21 2.89
C GLN A 63 6.04 18.45 1.40
N LYS A 64 5.59 19.57 0.85
CA LYS A 64 5.81 19.88 -0.57
C LYS A 64 7.28 20.17 -0.91
N LEU A 65 8.00 20.85 -0.01
CA LEU A 65 9.46 20.96 -0.10
C LEU A 65 10.12 19.58 -0.04
N ASP A 66 9.63 18.68 0.84
CA ASP A 66 10.04 17.26 0.97
C ASP A 66 9.77 16.41 -0.29
N GLU A 67 8.73 16.73 -1.06
CA GLU A 67 8.33 15.96 -2.25
C GLU A 67 8.96 16.46 -3.57
N ASP A 68 8.96 17.77 -3.84
CA ASP A 68 9.24 18.28 -5.20
C ASP A 68 10.74 18.52 -5.50
N PHE A 69 11.62 18.64 -4.49
CA PHE A 69 12.99 19.19 -4.68
C PHE A 69 14.15 18.33 -4.18
N TRP A 70 13.90 17.14 -3.62
CA TRP A 70 14.95 16.28 -3.07
C TRP A 70 15.57 15.38 -4.14
N ASP A 71 16.40 15.98 -4.98
CA ASP A 71 17.59 15.26 -5.44
C ASP A 71 18.66 15.46 -4.35
N GLY A 72 19.33 14.40 -3.92
CA GLY A 72 20.18 14.35 -2.72
C GLY A 72 21.38 15.31 -2.66
N ASP A 73 21.52 16.19 -3.66
CA ASP A 73 22.61 17.15 -3.82
C ASP A 73 22.44 18.45 -3.01
N LEU A 74 21.25 18.77 -2.50
CA LEU A 74 21.08 20.04 -1.78
C LEU A 74 21.93 20.13 -0.50
N LEU A 75 22.01 19.07 0.31
CA LEU A 75 22.69 19.11 1.61
C LEU A 75 24.20 18.86 1.56
N GLN A 76 24.73 18.25 0.49
CA GLN A 76 26.18 18.05 0.31
C GLN A 76 26.86 19.14 -0.53
N SER A 77 26.10 20.16 -0.95
CA SER A 77 26.60 21.19 -1.85
C SER A 77 27.61 22.14 -1.18
N GLU A 78 28.61 22.56 -1.96
CA GLU A 78 29.48 23.68 -1.63
C GLU A 78 28.71 24.94 -1.21
N TRP A 79 27.44 25.03 -1.61
CA TRP A 79 26.52 26.09 -1.23
C TRP A 79 26.40 26.28 0.28
N TRP A 80 26.29 25.22 1.10
CA TRP A 80 26.18 25.38 2.56
C TRP A 80 27.46 25.90 3.19
N LYS A 81 28.62 25.48 2.67
CA LYS A 81 29.92 26.00 3.08
C LYS A 81 30.05 27.47 2.68
N TRP A 82 29.65 27.81 1.47
CA TRP A 82 29.61 29.19 0.96
C TRP A 82 28.67 30.05 1.80
N ALA A 83 27.45 29.59 2.08
CA ALA A 83 26.46 30.32 2.87
C ALA A 83 26.94 30.56 4.30
N ALA A 84 27.55 29.56 4.94
CA ALA A 84 28.18 29.72 6.25
C ALA A 84 29.36 30.71 6.21
N HIS A 85 30.24 30.61 5.20
CA HIS A 85 31.40 31.49 5.05
C HIS A 85 31.01 32.95 4.76
N ASN A 86 29.89 33.19 4.08
CA ASN A 86 29.38 34.53 3.76
C ASN A 86 28.42 35.08 4.84
N GLY A 87 28.33 34.45 6.01
CA GLY A 87 27.51 34.94 7.13
C GLY A 87 26.00 34.86 6.88
N LEU A 88 25.54 34.04 5.93
CA LEU A 88 24.12 33.96 5.57
C LEU A 88 23.25 33.46 6.74
N PHE A 89 23.81 32.62 7.61
CA PHE A 89 23.12 32.08 8.79
C PHE A 89 23.22 32.93 10.04
N GLU A 90 23.89 34.09 9.99
CA GLU A 90 24.07 34.96 11.18
C GLU A 90 22.78 35.68 11.57
N SER A 91 21.86 35.91 10.63
CA SER A 91 20.56 36.52 10.88
C SER A 91 19.52 36.14 9.82
N VAL A 92 18.23 36.19 10.19
CA VAL A 92 17.13 36.03 9.22
C VAL A 92 17.17 37.12 8.16
N ASP A 93 17.58 38.35 8.52
CA ASP A 93 17.69 39.48 7.58
C ASP A 93 18.68 39.20 6.44
N ASN A 94 19.73 38.41 6.68
CA ASN A 94 20.67 38.00 5.63
C ASN A 94 20.00 37.07 4.63
N LEU A 95 19.26 36.07 5.12
CA LEU A 95 18.51 35.14 4.28
C LEU A 95 17.40 35.85 3.50
N ASP A 96 16.67 36.77 4.14
CA ASP A 96 15.57 37.49 3.50
C ASP A 96 16.07 38.41 2.37
N ARG A 97 17.21 39.08 2.56
CA ARG A 97 17.83 39.89 1.50
C ARG A 97 18.25 39.06 0.28
N GLU A 98 18.81 37.86 0.49
CA GLU A 98 19.15 36.97 -0.64
C GLU A 98 17.89 36.36 -1.28
N LEU A 99 16.87 36.04 -0.48
CA LEU A 99 15.59 35.55 -0.98
C LEU A 99 14.90 36.60 -1.86
N GLU A 100 14.96 37.88 -1.48
CA GLU A 100 14.48 39.00 -2.30
C GLU A 100 15.22 39.11 -3.63
N LYS A 101 16.55 38.98 -3.63
CA LYS A 101 17.37 39.00 -4.87
C LYS A 101 17.06 37.81 -5.79
N ALA A 102 16.89 36.63 -5.21
CA ALA A 102 16.56 35.42 -5.96
C ALA A 102 15.15 35.53 -6.57
N ASN A 103 14.16 36.00 -5.80
CA ASN A 103 12.81 36.27 -6.31
C ASN A 103 12.79 37.34 -7.41
N ALA A 104 13.57 38.42 -7.26
CA ALA A 104 13.69 39.44 -8.30
C ALA A 104 14.30 38.87 -9.60
N SER A 105 15.27 37.96 -9.47
CA SER A 105 15.87 37.23 -10.61
C SER A 105 14.86 36.28 -11.25
N LYS A 106 14.07 35.56 -10.45
CA LYS A 106 12.97 34.69 -10.92
C LYS A 106 12.00 35.48 -11.79
N ALA A 107 11.47 36.59 -11.26
CA ALA A 107 10.54 37.45 -11.98
C ALA A 107 11.13 37.97 -13.31
N LYS A 108 12.42 38.32 -13.32
CA LYS A 108 13.13 38.73 -14.54
C LYS A 108 13.17 37.60 -15.58
N PHE A 109 13.54 36.37 -15.19
CA PHE A 109 13.61 35.24 -16.11
C PHE A 109 12.23 34.77 -16.57
N GLU A 110 11.21 34.79 -15.73
CA GLU A 110 9.82 34.54 -16.12
C GLU A 110 9.34 35.54 -17.18
N GLY A 111 9.73 36.82 -17.05
CA GLY A 111 9.47 37.85 -18.05
C GLY A 111 10.14 37.53 -19.40
N VAL A 112 11.41 37.12 -19.38
CA VAL A 112 12.14 36.71 -20.59
C VAL A 112 11.53 35.45 -21.22
N GLN A 113 11.20 34.43 -20.41
CA GLN A 113 10.56 33.19 -20.84
C GLN A 113 9.22 33.47 -21.53
N SER A 114 8.41 34.35 -20.94
CA SER A 114 7.12 34.75 -21.48
C SER A 114 7.27 35.48 -22.81
N ALA A 115 8.23 36.41 -22.91
CA ALA A 115 8.53 37.12 -24.15
C ALA A 115 9.01 36.18 -25.26
N LEU A 116 9.89 35.22 -24.93
CA LEU A 116 10.40 34.22 -25.86
C LEU A 116 9.28 33.27 -26.33
N ARG A 117 8.45 32.75 -25.42
CA ARG A 117 7.29 31.93 -25.77
C ARG A 117 6.31 32.69 -26.67
N CYS A 118 6.06 33.97 -26.40
CA CYS A 118 5.22 34.81 -27.26
C CYS A 118 5.84 34.98 -28.65
N CYS A 119 7.14 35.25 -28.73
CA CYS A 119 7.88 35.36 -30.00
C CYS A 119 7.82 34.06 -30.81
N ILE A 120 8.13 32.93 -30.18
CA ILE A 120 8.06 31.59 -30.78
C ILE A 120 6.65 31.32 -31.29
N ASN A 121 5.62 31.58 -30.47
CA ASN A 121 4.22 31.37 -30.89
C ASN A 121 3.86 32.24 -32.09
N ASN A 122 4.23 33.52 -32.10
CA ASN A 122 3.92 34.41 -33.22
C ASN A 122 4.64 34.00 -34.51
N LEU A 123 5.91 33.63 -34.41
CA LEU A 123 6.72 33.21 -35.56
C LEU A 123 6.32 31.82 -36.07
N SER A 124 5.97 30.88 -35.19
CA SER A 124 5.63 29.51 -35.57
C SER A 124 4.19 29.34 -36.03
N ARG A 125 3.24 30.17 -35.56
CA ARG A 125 1.80 30.02 -35.83
C ARG A 125 1.42 29.96 -37.31
N PRO A 126 2.04 30.71 -38.24
CA PRO A 126 1.79 30.55 -39.68
C PRO A 126 2.19 29.19 -40.25
N TYR A 127 3.06 28.46 -39.53
CA TYR A 127 3.67 27.20 -39.98
C TYR A 127 3.18 25.95 -39.24
N LEU A 128 2.59 26.12 -38.05
CA LEU A 128 2.08 25.00 -37.27
C LEU A 128 0.80 24.46 -37.90
N ARG A 129 0.84 23.18 -38.32
CA ARG A 129 -0.39 22.42 -38.58
C ARG A 129 -1.16 22.35 -37.27
N ASN A 130 -2.45 22.69 -37.30
CA ASN A 130 -3.30 22.58 -36.13
C ASN A 130 -3.41 21.09 -35.74
N LEU A 131 -2.69 20.67 -34.70
CA LEU A 131 -2.76 19.32 -34.15
C LEU A 131 -3.92 19.24 -33.19
N ASN A 132 -4.80 18.26 -33.39
CA ASN A 132 -5.87 17.94 -32.46
C ASN A 132 -5.50 16.71 -31.62
N ILE A 133 -6.26 16.44 -30.55
CA ILE A 133 -6.02 15.28 -29.67
C ILE A 133 -6.08 13.93 -30.42
N LEU A 134 -6.80 13.86 -31.55
CA LEU A 134 -6.88 12.69 -32.42
C LEU A 134 -5.69 12.58 -33.38
N ASP A 135 -4.72 13.50 -33.36
CA ASP A 135 -3.44 13.36 -34.07
C ASP A 135 -2.35 12.73 -33.18
N LEU A 136 -2.57 12.64 -31.85
CA LEU A 136 -1.63 11.99 -30.93
C LEU A 136 -1.53 10.49 -31.20
N PRO A 137 -0.39 9.81 -31.01
CA PRO A 137 -0.29 8.35 -31.03
C PRO A 137 -1.11 7.69 -29.90
N ASN A 138 -1.53 6.44 -30.09
CA ASN A 138 -2.34 5.71 -29.10
C ASN A 138 -1.60 5.53 -27.77
N GLU A 139 -0.27 5.42 -27.79
CA GLU A 139 0.59 5.25 -26.63
C GLU A 139 0.61 6.52 -25.77
N ILE A 140 0.65 7.68 -26.42
CA ILE A 140 0.58 8.98 -25.73
C ILE A 140 -0.82 9.22 -25.18
N LEU A 141 -1.85 8.92 -25.98
CA LEU A 141 -3.23 9.04 -25.54
C LEU A 141 -3.54 8.10 -24.36
N LEU A 142 -3.00 6.88 -24.38
CA LEU A 142 -3.08 5.94 -23.26
C LEU A 142 -2.41 6.52 -22.02
N LYS A 143 -1.17 7.00 -22.10
CA LYS A 143 -0.48 7.63 -20.97
C LYS A 143 -1.24 8.82 -20.39
N ILE A 144 -1.88 9.62 -21.24
CA ILE A 144 -2.76 10.72 -20.79
C ILE A 144 -3.94 10.16 -20.01
N PHE A 145 -4.60 9.10 -20.51
CA PHE A 145 -5.72 8.48 -19.80
C PHE A 145 -5.27 7.78 -18.51
N GLU A 146 -4.12 7.11 -18.51
CA GLU A 146 -3.50 6.54 -17.31
C GLU A 146 -3.21 7.63 -16.29
N PHE A 147 -2.60 8.75 -16.68
CA PHE A 147 -2.37 9.89 -15.79
C PHE A 147 -3.66 10.50 -15.20
N VAL A 148 -4.76 10.49 -15.97
CA VAL A 148 -6.06 10.97 -15.49
C VAL A 148 -6.70 9.98 -14.51
N GLU A 149 -6.51 8.67 -14.70
CA GLU A 149 -6.97 7.60 -13.81
C GLU A 149 -6.11 7.51 -12.54
N ASP A 150 -4.79 7.41 -12.73
CA ASP A 150 -3.72 7.25 -11.74
C ASP A 150 -3.26 8.62 -11.21
N LYS A 151 -4.17 9.57 -10.94
CA LYS A 151 -3.85 10.80 -10.18
C LYS A 151 -3.22 10.54 -8.79
N PHE A 152 -3.02 9.27 -8.44
CA PHE A 152 -2.28 8.81 -7.30
C PHE A 152 -1.17 7.86 -7.80
N ASP A 153 -0.06 8.41 -8.29
CA ASP A 153 1.24 7.69 -8.37
C ASP A 153 1.81 7.35 -6.96
N PHE A 154 0.98 7.46 -5.93
CA PHE A 154 1.31 6.93 -4.63
C PHE A 154 1.06 5.41 -4.64
N PRO A 155 1.98 4.59 -4.09
CA PRO A 155 1.69 3.21 -3.73
C PRO A 155 0.70 3.19 -2.55
N LEU A 156 -0.51 3.72 -2.76
CA LEU A 156 -1.61 3.55 -1.83
C LEU A 156 -2.13 2.11 -1.96
N PRO A 157 -2.52 1.47 -0.85
CA PRO A 157 -3.18 0.18 -0.88
C PRO A 157 -4.34 0.18 -1.88
N LEU A 158 -4.60 -0.97 -2.53
CA LEU A 158 -5.62 -1.20 -3.58
C LEU A 158 -7.02 -0.60 -3.35
N LEU A 159 -7.34 -0.17 -2.13
CA LEU A 159 -8.60 0.46 -1.74
C LEU A 159 -8.92 1.73 -2.53
N PHE A 160 -7.95 2.40 -3.15
CA PHE A 160 -8.18 3.69 -3.84
C PHE A 160 -8.39 3.64 -5.36
N TYR A 161 -8.35 2.45 -6.00
CA TYR A 161 -8.55 2.32 -7.47
C TYR A 161 -9.97 2.61 -7.98
N ARG A 162 -10.89 3.19 -7.19
CA ARG A 162 -12.27 3.45 -7.65
C ARG A 162 -12.51 4.81 -8.29
N GLN A 163 -11.74 5.85 -7.95
CA GLN A 163 -12.09 7.22 -8.36
C GLN A 163 -11.93 7.47 -9.88
N GLY A 164 -10.95 6.83 -10.53
CA GLY A 164 -10.69 6.98 -11.97
C GLY A 164 -11.70 6.29 -12.91
N THR A 165 -12.49 5.35 -12.41
CA THR A 165 -13.37 4.53 -13.30
C THR A 165 -14.48 5.33 -13.98
N LYS A 166 -14.93 6.47 -13.41
CA LYS A 166 -15.99 7.30 -14.02
C LYS A 166 -15.47 8.09 -15.22
N ASP A 167 -14.28 8.65 -15.12
CA ASP A 167 -13.68 9.44 -16.20
C ASP A 167 -13.28 8.56 -17.37
N ILE A 168 -12.77 7.35 -17.10
CA ILE A 168 -12.52 6.35 -18.16
C ILE A 168 -13.82 5.93 -18.85
N LYS A 169 -14.90 5.67 -18.10
CA LYS A 169 -16.21 5.35 -18.69
C LYS A 169 -16.71 6.47 -19.60
N ASN A 170 -16.59 7.73 -19.18
CA ASN A 170 -16.98 8.89 -19.97
C ASN A 170 -16.09 9.08 -21.21
N THR A 171 -14.78 8.89 -21.06
CA THR A 171 -13.80 8.98 -22.14
C THR A 171 -14.16 8.04 -23.29
N ARG A 172 -14.63 6.83 -22.98
CA ARG A 172 -15.09 5.86 -24.00
C ARG A 172 -16.27 6.35 -24.86
N LEU A 173 -17.08 7.27 -24.34
CA LEU A 173 -18.24 7.81 -25.06
C LEU A 173 -17.88 8.95 -26.02
N VAL A 174 -16.65 9.46 -25.96
CA VAL A 174 -16.22 10.61 -26.76
C VAL A 174 -16.13 10.26 -28.25
N CYS A 175 -15.41 9.18 -28.59
CA CYS A 175 -15.30 8.68 -29.95
C CYS A 175 -14.80 7.23 -29.97
N TRP A 176 -14.88 6.55 -31.13
CA TRP A 176 -14.43 5.16 -31.27
C TRP A 176 -12.97 4.95 -30.86
N ARG A 177 -12.07 5.87 -31.27
CA ARG A 177 -10.65 5.80 -30.89
C ARG A 177 -10.42 5.89 -29.38
N PHE A 178 -11.14 6.80 -28.72
CA PHE A 178 -11.06 6.94 -27.27
C PHE A 178 -11.61 5.68 -26.60
N CYS A 179 -12.73 5.13 -27.11
CA CYS A 179 -13.26 3.86 -26.65
C CYS A 179 -12.21 2.74 -26.74
N ASP A 180 -11.55 2.57 -27.87
CA ASP A 180 -10.57 1.51 -28.07
C ASP A 180 -9.35 1.64 -27.15
N VAL A 181 -8.80 2.85 -27.00
CA VAL A 181 -7.59 3.09 -26.20
C VAL A 181 -7.88 3.03 -24.69
N SER A 182 -9.01 3.59 -24.24
CA SER A 182 -9.34 3.65 -22.82
C SER A 182 -10.05 2.39 -22.29
N SER A 183 -10.62 1.54 -23.15
CA SER A 183 -11.33 0.33 -22.69
C SER A 183 -10.45 -0.67 -21.94
N GLN A 184 -9.13 -0.67 -22.18
CA GLN A 184 -8.21 -1.50 -21.38
C GLN A 184 -8.10 -1.00 -19.93
N LEU A 185 -8.36 0.28 -19.66
CA LEU A 185 -8.28 0.87 -18.32
C LEU A 185 -9.50 0.51 -17.43
N LEU A 186 -10.55 -0.09 -17.99
CA LEU A 186 -11.78 -0.39 -17.24
C LEU A 186 -11.59 -1.38 -16.09
N VAL A 187 -10.67 -2.33 -16.24
CA VAL A 187 -10.45 -3.40 -15.28
C VAL A 187 -8.96 -3.56 -15.04
N ARG A 188 -8.43 -2.81 -14.08
CA ARG A 188 -7.03 -2.91 -13.64
C ARG A 188 -6.80 -4.05 -12.64
N VAL A 189 -7.81 -4.38 -11.84
CA VAL A 189 -7.73 -5.39 -10.78
C VAL A 189 -8.87 -6.39 -10.96
N VAL A 190 -8.53 -7.68 -10.98
CA VAL A 190 -9.53 -8.77 -11.02
C VAL A 190 -9.51 -9.51 -9.69
N ARG A 191 -10.64 -9.49 -8.99
CA ARG A 191 -10.83 -10.26 -7.76
C ARG A 191 -11.30 -11.67 -8.06
N VAL A 192 -10.71 -12.64 -7.38
CA VAL A 192 -10.98 -14.06 -7.57
C VAL A 192 -11.25 -14.71 -6.21
N ASN A 193 -12.48 -15.19 -6.04
CA ASN A 193 -12.93 -15.96 -4.87
C ASN A 193 -12.90 -17.45 -5.19
N PHE A 194 -12.86 -18.30 -4.17
CA PHE A 194 -12.93 -19.76 -4.31
C PHE A 194 -14.34 -20.27 -4.67
N ASN A 195 -14.85 -19.89 -5.84
CA ASN A 195 -16.09 -20.41 -6.39
C ASN A 195 -16.05 -20.39 -7.93
N GLU A 196 -16.93 -21.20 -8.54
CA GLU A 196 -16.93 -21.40 -9.99
C GLU A 196 -17.33 -20.14 -10.76
N LEU A 197 -18.23 -19.31 -10.23
CA LEU A 197 -18.66 -18.06 -10.88
C LEU A 197 -17.50 -17.06 -10.97
N SER A 198 -16.72 -16.93 -9.90
CA SER A 198 -15.56 -16.04 -9.87
C SER A 198 -14.45 -16.52 -10.79
N LEU A 199 -14.24 -17.84 -10.87
CA LEU A 199 -13.31 -18.44 -11.83
C LEU A 199 -13.76 -18.25 -13.28
N ALA A 200 -15.05 -18.47 -13.57
CA ALA A 200 -15.61 -18.26 -14.91
C ALA A 200 -15.46 -16.79 -15.35
N ARG A 201 -15.68 -15.84 -14.43
CA ARG A 201 -15.46 -14.41 -14.68
C ARG A 201 -14.00 -14.08 -14.96
N LEU A 202 -13.05 -14.63 -14.20
CA LEU A 202 -11.62 -14.48 -14.47
C LEU A 202 -11.27 -15.01 -15.86
N GLU A 203 -11.83 -16.16 -16.21
CA GLU A 203 -11.60 -16.89 -17.45
C GLU A 203 -12.17 -16.12 -18.67
N GLU A 204 -13.33 -15.49 -18.52
CA GLU A 204 -13.92 -14.55 -19.49
C GLU A 204 -13.07 -13.29 -19.67
N ILE A 205 -12.68 -12.64 -18.57
CA ILE A 205 -11.83 -11.44 -18.60
C ILE A 205 -10.49 -11.74 -19.28
N SER A 206 -9.87 -12.89 -18.97
CA SER A 206 -8.58 -13.30 -19.54
C SER A 206 -8.61 -13.51 -21.05
N ARG A 207 -9.78 -13.82 -21.62
CA ARG A 207 -9.98 -14.00 -23.07
C ARG A 207 -10.39 -12.73 -23.77
N HIS A 208 -10.82 -11.70 -23.04
CA HIS A 208 -11.31 -10.48 -23.64
C HIS A 208 -10.15 -9.69 -24.28
N PRO A 209 -10.16 -9.43 -25.60
CA PRO A 209 -8.99 -8.91 -26.34
C PRO A 209 -8.52 -7.52 -25.87
N THR A 210 -9.43 -6.68 -25.39
CA THR A 210 -9.11 -5.34 -24.89
C THR A 210 -8.93 -5.28 -23.37
N ILE A 211 -9.87 -5.84 -22.60
CA ILE A 211 -9.85 -5.79 -21.12
C ILE A 211 -8.63 -6.54 -20.56
N ALA A 212 -8.31 -7.74 -21.08
CA ALA A 212 -7.18 -8.54 -20.59
C ALA A 212 -5.83 -7.80 -20.66
N LYS A 213 -5.66 -6.86 -21.59
CA LYS A 213 -4.42 -6.08 -21.75
C LYS A 213 -4.18 -5.08 -20.62
N GLY A 214 -5.25 -4.59 -20.00
CA GLY A 214 -5.15 -3.57 -18.95
C GLY A 214 -5.24 -4.11 -17.53
N VAL A 215 -5.49 -5.42 -17.34
CA VAL A 215 -5.38 -6.05 -16.03
C VAL A 215 -3.92 -5.98 -15.55
N ARG A 216 -3.71 -5.35 -14.39
CA ARG A 216 -2.41 -5.17 -13.73
C ARG A 216 -2.22 -6.08 -12.52
N ALA A 217 -3.30 -6.37 -11.81
CA ALA A 217 -3.28 -7.20 -10.61
C ALA A 217 -4.41 -8.23 -10.60
N VAL A 218 -4.09 -9.42 -10.11
CA VAL A 218 -5.08 -10.43 -9.75
C VAL A 218 -5.08 -10.58 -8.23
N GLN A 219 -6.21 -10.28 -7.61
CA GLN A 219 -6.38 -10.37 -6.16
C GLN A 219 -7.14 -11.66 -5.83
N ILE A 220 -6.45 -12.57 -5.16
CA ILE A 220 -7.00 -13.81 -4.63
C ILE A 220 -7.56 -13.53 -3.24
N VAL A 221 -8.88 -13.64 -3.13
CA VAL A 221 -9.60 -13.50 -1.86
C VAL A 221 -9.57 -14.85 -1.14
N LEU A 222 -8.93 -14.88 0.02
CA LEU A 222 -8.66 -16.10 0.78
C LEU A 222 -9.82 -16.54 1.70
N HIS A 223 -11.03 -16.02 1.48
CA HIS A 223 -12.19 -16.36 2.29
C HIS A 223 -12.61 -17.82 2.08
N PHE A 224 -13.00 -18.48 3.16
CA PHE A 224 -13.23 -19.92 3.17
C PHE A 224 -14.51 -20.28 3.94
N TYR A 225 -15.10 -21.42 3.59
CA TYR A 225 -16.13 -22.06 4.39
C TYR A 225 -15.45 -22.89 5.48
N ASN A 226 -15.90 -22.75 6.72
CA ASN A 226 -15.23 -23.31 7.89
C ASN A 226 -15.80 -24.68 8.24
N PHE A 227 -14.93 -25.67 8.46
CA PHE A 227 -15.31 -27.02 8.87
C PHE A 227 -15.93 -27.08 10.27
N SER A 228 -15.67 -26.10 11.15
CA SER A 228 -16.32 -26.00 12.46
C SER A 228 -17.84 -25.90 12.35
N PHE A 229 -18.35 -25.38 11.22
CA PHE A 229 -19.78 -25.25 10.94
C PHE A 229 -20.37 -26.50 10.28
N THR A 230 -19.64 -27.62 10.24
CA THR A 230 -20.29 -28.93 10.03
C THR A 230 -21.24 -29.27 11.17
N ASP A 231 -20.92 -28.77 12.37
CA ASP A 231 -21.80 -28.79 13.53
C ASP A 231 -22.82 -27.65 13.45
N PHE A 232 -24.10 -28.00 13.53
CA PHE A 232 -25.21 -27.03 13.43
C PHE A 232 -25.23 -26.05 14.62
N HIS A 233 -24.99 -26.52 15.84
CA HIS A 233 -25.00 -25.67 17.03
C HIS A 233 -23.89 -24.62 16.98
N ARG A 234 -22.67 -25.02 16.58
CA ARG A 234 -21.56 -24.08 16.36
C ARG A 234 -21.85 -23.08 15.27
N PHE A 235 -22.50 -23.52 14.18
CA PHE A 235 -22.94 -22.62 13.13
C PHE A 235 -23.90 -21.56 13.69
N ILE A 236 -24.94 -21.96 14.43
CA ILE A 236 -25.90 -21.02 15.04
C ILE A 236 -25.25 -20.11 16.07
N SER A 237 -24.39 -20.65 16.94
CA SER A 237 -23.67 -19.91 17.97
C SER A 237 -22.85 -18.76 17.36
N TYR A 238 -22.08 -19.06 16.32
CA TYR A 238 -21.32 -18.06 15.56
C TYR A 238 -22.21 -16.98 14.95
N GLN A 239 -23.37 -17.37 14.38
CA GLN A 239 -24.30 -16.39 13.81
C GLN A 239 -24.92 -15.50 14.89
N ALA A 240 -25.14 -16.02 16.09
CA ALA A 240 -25.61 -15.24 17.23
C ALA A 240 -24.53 -14.23 17.67
N ASP A 241 -23.27 -14.67 17.79
CA ASP A 241 -22.13 -13.79 18.09
C ASP A 241 -22.00 -12.67 17.05
N GLU A 242 -22.09 -13.00 15.76
CA GLU A 242 -21.99 -12.01 14.68
C GLU A 242 -23.13 -10.98 14.73
N VAL A 243 -24.37 -11.39 15.00
CA VAL A 243 -25.47 -10.41 15.13
C VAL A 243 -25.23 -9.51 16.35
N GLU A 244 -24.80 -10.07 17.48
CA GLU A 244 -24.46 -9.32 18.69
C GLU A 244 -23.34 -8.31 18.45
N ASP A 245 -22.28 -8.71 17.75
CA ASP A 245 -21.17 -7.86 17.32
C ASP A 245 -21.57 -6.67 16.43
N HIS A 246 -22.70 -6.77 15.72
CA HIS A 246 -23.25 -5.66 14.95
C HIS A 246 -24.19 -4.78 15.77
N VAL A 247 -24.96 -5.36 16.68
CA VAL A 247 -25.96 -4.65 17.50
C VAL A 247 -25.29 -3.82 18.58
N ASP A 248 -24.27 -4.37 19.25
CA ASP A 248 -23.66 -3.76 20.43
C ASP A 248 -22.93 -2.44 20.11
N PRO A 249 -22.03 -2.38 19.10
CA PRO A 249 -21.41 -1.11 18.69
C PRO A 249 -22.43 -0.13 18.12
N PHE A 250 -23.45 -0.62 17.40
CA PHE A 250 -24.50 0.23 16.84
C PHE A 250 -25.27 0.98 17.93
N ASP A 251 -25.55 0.33 19.05
CA ASP A 251 -26.18 0.91 20.23
C ASP A 251 -25.19 1.75 21.06
N ARG A 252 -24.11 1.14 21.57
CA ARG A 252 -23.19 1.77 22.54
C ARG A 252 -22.41 2.94 21.97
N ALA A 253 -21.92 2.81 20.73
CA ALA A 253 -21.16 3.87 20.06
C ALA A 253 -22.05 4.79 19.21
N LYS A 254 -23.38 4.59 19.26
CA LYS A 254 -24.38 5.36 18.50
C LYS A 254 -24.04 5.50 17.01
N LEU A 255 -23.58 4.42 16.39
CA LEU A 255 -23.16 4.45 14.97
C LEU A 255 -24.28 4.93 14.04
N TRP A 256 -25.54 4.75 14.44
CA TRP A 256 -26.72 5.25 13.73
C TRP A 256 -26.75 6.77 13.53
N GLU A 257 -26.11 7.57 14.40
CA GLU A 257 -25.99 9.02 14.23
C GLU A 257 -25.18 9.35 12.96
N SER A 258 -24.13 8.57 12.70
CA SER A 258 -23.30 8.69 11.49
C SER A 258 -24.03 8.27 10.22
N PHE A 259 -25.07 7.45 10.34
CA PHE A 259 -25.92 7.03 9.22
C PHE A 259 -27.18 7.90 9.05
N HIS A 260 -27.32 8.98 9.84
CA HIS A 260 -28.52 9.83 9.87
C HIS A 260 -29.83 9.06 10.09
N ILE A 261 -29.77 7.96 10.85
CA ILE A 261 -30.95 7.18 11.20
C ILE A 261 -31.62 7.85 12.42
N PRO A 262 -32.94 8.10 12.40
CA PRO A 262 -33.64 8.62 13.58
C PRO A 262 -33.49 7.69 14.79
N GLU A 263 -33.26 8.26 15.97
CA GLU A 263 -33.04 7.50 17.22
C GLU A 263 -34.13 6.45 17.48
N GLN A 264 -35.40 6.80 17.26
CA GLN A 264 -36.52 5.87 17.43
C GLN A 264 -36.39 4.63 16.52
N THR A 265 -36.05 4.84 15.24
CA THR A 265 -35.81 3.75 14.30
C THR A 265 -34.57 2.94 14.68
N ALA A 266 -33.51 3.59 15.18
CA ALA A 266 -32.32 2.91 15.65
C ALA A 266 -32.60 2.01 16.86
N LEU A 267 -33.40 2.50 17.84
CA LEU A 267 -33.82 1.71 19.01
C LEU A 267 -34.68 0.51 18.61
N GLU A 268 -35.59 0.68 17.64
CA GLU A 268 -36.37 -0.43 17.08
C GLU A 268 -35.46 -1.47 16.40
N MET A 269 -34.47 -1.02 15.63
CA MET A 269 -33.48 -1.91 15.00
C MET A 269 -32.66 -2.66 16.05
N VAL A 270 -32.18 -1.99 17.10
CA VAL A 270 -31.44 -2.62 18.21
C VAL A 270 -32.31 -3.65 18.91
N SER A 271 -33.56 -3.32 19.21
CA SER A 271 -34.53 -4.25 19.82
C SER A 271 -34.74 -5.48 18.94
N ASN A 272 -34.92 -5.30 17.63
CA ASN A 272 -35.07 -6.39 16.68
C ASN A 272 -33.81 -7.25 16.62
N GLY A 273 -32.62 -6.64 16.60
CA GLY A 273 -31.35 -7.36 16.60
C GLY A 273 -31.16 -8.21 17.85
N ARG A 274 -31.44 -7.65 19.04
CA ARG A 274 -31.42 -8.39 20.31
C ARG A 274 -32.44 -9.53 20.34
N ALA A 275 -33.61 -9.34 19.74
CA ALA A 275 -34.61 -10.40 19.60
C ALA A 275 -34.11 -11.56 18.72
N VAL A 276 -33.44 -11.25 17.59
CA VAL A 276 -32.80 -12.27 16.72
C VAL A 276 -31.71 -13.03 17.48
N VAL A 277 -30.80 -12.34 18.18
CA VAL A 277 -29.77 -12.99 19.02
C VAL A 277 -30.44 -13.93 20.04
N SER A 278 -31.47 -13.45 20.73
CA SER A 278 -32.20 -14.25 21.72
C SER A 278 -32.80 -15.51 21.10
N THR A 279 -33.39 -15.41 19.90
CA THR A 279 -33.91 -16.58 19.17
C THR A 279 -32.80 -17.55 18.78
N LEU A 280 -31.68 -17.06 18.24
CA LEU A 280 -30.56 -17.92 17.88
C LEU A 280 -29.97 -18.66 19.09
N ARG A 281 -29.79 -17.98 20.23
CA ARG A 281 -29.31 -18.59 21.47
C ARG A 281 -30.27 -19.62 22.05
N ARG A 282 -31.59 -19.41 21.93
CA ARG A 282 -32.58 -20.43 22.30
C ARG A 282 -32.47 -21.67 21.41
N LEU A 283 -32.38 -21.46 20.09
CA LEU A 283 -32.24 -22.55 19.12
C LEU A 283 -30.91 -23.30 19.24
N GLU A 284 -29.84 -22.61 19.64
CA GLU A 284 -28.54 -23.21 19.95
C GLU A 284 -28.65 -24.21 21.12
N LEU A 285 -29.42 -23.89 22.16
CA LEU A 285 -29.57 -24.68 23.38
C LEU A 285 -30.73 -25.69 23.33
N ALA A 286 -31.64 -25.57 22.37
CA ALA A 286 -32.79 -26.44 22.25
C ALA A 286 -32.33 -27.87 21.91
N ASP A 287 -32.73 -28.83 22.73
CA ASP A 287 -32.59 -30.24 22.41
C ASP A 287 -33.60 -30.57 21.28
N PRO A 288 -33.17 -31.21 20.17
CA PRO A 288 -34.11 -31.69 19.16
C PRO A 288 -35.16 -32.67 19.71
N ASP A 289 -34.90 -33.33 20.83
CA ASP A 289 -35.82 -34.30 21.46
C ASP A 289 -36.70 -33.68 22.57
N ASP A 290 -36.51 -32.40 22.93
CA ASP A 290 -37.31 -31.69 23.96
C ASP A 290 -38.32 -30.72 23.33
N ASP A 291 -39.57 -31.16 23.21
CA ASP A 291 -40.69 -30.33 22.74
C ASP A 291 -40.98 -29.13 23.68
N GLY A 292 -40.40 -29.08 24.88
CA GLY A 292 -40.69 -28.08 25.91
C GLY A 292 -39.97 -26.73 25.77
N GLY A 293 -38.99 -26.62 24.87
CA GLY A 293 -38.09 -25.46 24.79
C GLY A 293 -38.45 -24.37 23.76
N TYR A 294 -39.35 -24.64 22.82
CA TYR A 294 -39.61 -23.76 21.67
C TYR A 294 -40.69 -22.71 21.95
N PHE A 295 -40.41 -21.44 21.61
CA PHE A 295 -41.45 -20.41 21.53
C PHE A 295 -42.20 -20.51 20.19
N GLU A 296 -43.40 -19.91 20.13
CA GLU A 296 -44.18 -19.82 18.89
C GLU A 296 -43.35 -19.18 17.76
N GLY A 297 -43.15 -19.91 16.66
CA GLY A 297 -42.32 -19.50 15.51
C GLY A 297 -40.86 -19.94 15.54
N ASP A 298 -40.35 -20.47 16.66
CA ASP A 298 -38.97 -20.98 16.74
C ASP A 298 -38.79 -22.21 15.83
N GLU A 299 -39.81 -23.06 15.65
CA GLU A 299 -39.79 -24.19 14.70
C GLU A 299 -39.59 -23.75 13.24
N ASP A 300 -40.29 -22.68 12.83
CA ASP A 300 -40.17 -22.11 11.49
C ASP A 300 -38.77 -21.52 11.25
N HIS A 301 -38.22 -20.85 12.27
CA HIS A 301 -36.86 -20.33 12.22
C HIS A 301 -35.84 -21.47 12.15
N ARG A 302 -36.00 -22.50 12.97
CA ARG A 302 -35.13 -23.68 12.98
C ARG A 302 -35.13 -24.39 11.62
N ALA A 303 -36.29 -24.66 11.04
CA ALA A 303 -36.40 -25.31 9.74
C ALA A 303 -35.70 -24.51 8.63
N ARG A 304 -35.81 -23.17 8.66
CA ARG A 304 -35.11 -22.29 7.72
C ARG A 304 -33.60 -22.31 7.93
N LEU A 305 -33.15 -22.30 9.18
CA LEU A 305 -31.73 -22.36 9.54
C LEU A 305 -31.09 -23.68 9.13
N GLU A 306 -31.78 -24.81 9.32
CA GLU A 306 -31.32 -26.13 8.86
C GLU A 306 -31.18 -26.18 7.33
N GLU A 307 -32.11 -25.58 6.59
CA GLU A 307 -32.01 -25.47 5.12
C GLU A 307 -30.84 -24.59 4.67
N ILE A 308 -30.60 -23.47 5.35
CA ILE A 308 -29.44 -22.59 5.09
C ILE A 308 -28.14 -23.31 5.41
N HIS A 309 -28.08 -24.02 6.54
CA HIS A 309 -26.92 -24.82 6.94
C HIS A 309 -26.62 -25.91 5.90
N ARG A 310 -27.64 -26.61 5.41
CA ARG A 310 -27.48 -27.58 4.31
C ARG A 310 -26.89 -26.93 3.05
N GLN A 311 -27.33 -25.72 2.70
CA GLN A 311 -26.77 -24.98 1.57
C GLN A 311 -25.31 -24.55 1.83
N TYR A 312 -24.99 -24.13 3.05
CA TYR A 312 -23.62 -23.83 3.48
C TYR A 312 -22.71 -25.04 3.28
N LEU A 313 -23.12 -26.23 3.72
CA LEU A 313 -22.35 -27.47 3.57
C LEU A 313 -22.10 -27.83 2.10
N ILE A 314 -23.08 -27.59 1.21
CA ILE A 314 -22.91 -27.76 -0.23
C ILE A 314 -21.84 -26.79 -0.79
N LEU A 315 -21.83 -25.54 -0.31
CA LEU A 315 -20.85 -24.54 -0.74
C LEU A 315 -19.45 -24.87 -0.22
N LEU A 316 -19.33 -25.35 1.02
CA LEU A 316 -18.10 -25.88 1.61
C LEU A 316 -17.53 -27.01 0.75
N GLU A 317 -18.34 -28.03 0.43
CA GLU A 317 -17.89 -29.16 -0.39
C GLU A 317 -17.43 -28.72 -1.79
N LYS A 318 -18.15 -27.78 -2.43
CA LYS A 318 -17.76 -27.21 -3.73
C LYS A 318 -16.42 -26.48 -3.66
N GLN A 319 -16.21 -25.68 -2.61
CA GLN A 319 -14.95 -24.97 -2.41
C GLN A 319 -13.79 -25.95 -2.20
N GLU A 320 -13.96 -26.93 -1.31
CA GLU A 320 -12.95 -27.95 -1.03
C GLU A 320 -12.63 -28.79 -2.27
N SER A 321 -13.63 -29.11 -3.08
CA SER A 321 -13.42 -29.77 -4.37
C SER A 321 -12.54 -28.95 -5.31
N LEU A 322 -12.75 -27.62 -5.41
CA LEU A 322 -11.93 -26.73 -6.24
C LEU A 322 -10.47 -26.64 -5.76
N ILE A 323 -10.26 -26.66 -4.45
CA ILE A 323 -8.93 -26.60 -3.83
C ILE A 323 -8.21 -27.96 -4.00
N ARG A 324 -8.85 -29.05 -3.59
CA ARG A 324 -8.31 -30.41 -3.63
C ARG A 324 -7.95 -30.87 -5.03
N THR A 325 -8.80 -30.59 -6.03
CA THR A 325 -8.53 -30.92 -7.43
C THR A 325 -7.46 -30.01 -8.07
N LYS A 326 -7.00 -28.97 -7.37
CA LYS A 326 -6.15 -27.89 -7.89
C LYS A 326 -6.76 -27.12 -9.08
N LYS A 327 -8.04 -27.34 -9.41
CA LYS A 327 -8.76 -26.66 -10.51
C LYS A 327 -8.71 -25.15 -10.33
N PHE A 328 -8.84 -24.67 -9.09
CA PHE A 328 -8.72 -23.24 -8.79
C PHE A 328 -7.35 -22.68 -9.22
N SER A 329 -6.27 -23.27 -8.71
CA SER A 329 -4.90 -22.78 -8.94
C SER A 329 -4.52 -22.86 -10.41
N GLN A 330 -4.87 -23.96 -11.09
CA GLN A 330 -4.61 -24.15 -12.52
C GLN A 330 -5.36 -23.15 -13.40
N THR A 331 -6.61 -22.85 -13.06
CA THR A 331 -7.44 -21.87 -13.81
C THR A 331 -6.87 -20.48 -13.64
N VAL A 332 -6.52 -20.08 -12.40
CA VAL A 332 -5.88 -18.80 -12.13
C VAL A 332 -4.55 -18.67 -12.87
N GLY A 333 -3.69 -19.69 -12.79
CA GLY A 333 -2.41 -19.71 -13.50
C GLY A 333 -2.56 -19.57 -15.01
N SER A 334 -3.48 -20.32 -15.60
CA SER A 334 -3.77 -20.27 -17.03
C SER A 334 -4.36 -18.92 -17.46
N ALA A 335 -5.25 -18.34 -16.65
CA ALA A 335 -5.84 -17.03 -16.93
C ALA A 335 -4.78 -15.92 -16.90
N ILE A 336 -3.91 -15.91 -15.88
CA ILE A 336 -2.81 -14.94 -15.78
C ILE A 336 -1.86 -15.07 -16.98
N ALA A 337 -1.50 -16.29 -17.39
CA ALA A 337 -0.62 -16.51 -18.54
C ALA A 337 -1.19 -16.02 -19.89
N ARG A 338 -2.51 -15.92 -20.04
CA ARG A 338 -3.14 -15.34 -21.24
C ARG A 338 -3.13 -13.81 -21.24
N MET A 339 -3.07 -13.20 -20.07
CA MET A 339 -3.06 -11.75 -19.95
C MET A 339 -1.62 -11.27 -20.16
N LEU A 340 -1.42 -10.27 -21.02
CA LEU A 340 -0.08 -9.74 -21.35
C LEU A 340 0.49 -8.79 -20.28
N GLY A 341 -0.29 -8.52 -19.22
CA GLY A 341 -0.07 -7.39 -18.31
C GLY A 341 -0.15 -7.64 -16.80
N PRO A 342 -0.77 -8.69 -16.23
CA PRO A 342 -0.82 -8.86 -14.79
C PRO A 342 0.54 -9.34 -14.32
N ARG A 343 1.20 -8.47 -13.58
CA ARG A 343 2.50 -8.78 -12.97
C ARG A 343 2.43 -8.82 -11.45
N LYS A 344 1.29 -8.37 -10.91
CA LYS A 344 0.97 -8.35 -9.50
C LYS A 344 -0.02 -9.45 -9.12
N LEU A 345 0.35 -10.20 -8.10
CA LEU A 345 -0.50 -11.20 -7.46
C LEU A 345 -0.69 -10.83 -5.99
N ASP A 346 -1.93 -10.54 -5.63
CA ASP A 346 -2.31 -10.17 -4.27
C ASP A 346 -3.07 -11.30 -3.60
N PHE A 347 -2.73 -11.62 -2.37
CA PHE A 347 -3.46 -12.53 -1.50
C PHE A 347 -3.97 -11.76 -0.29
N ASN A 348 -5.27 -11.86 -0.01
CA ASN A 348 -5.88 -11.19 1.13
C ASN A 348 -6.94 -12.07 1.77
N ASP A 349 -6.80 -12.36 3.07
CA ASP A 349 -7.83 -13.04 3.87
C ASP A 349 -8.78 -12.07 4.59
N VAL A 350 -8.50 -10.76 4.54
CA VAL A 350 -9.31 -9.67 5.07
C VAL A 350 -9.79 -8.74 3.94
N ASP A 351 -10.40 -9.28 2.88
CA ASP A 351 -11.05 -8.44 1.87
C ASP A 351 -12.54 -8.24 2.21
N PHE A 352 -12.84 -7.48 3.26
CA PHE A 352 -14.23 -7.20 3.66
C PHE A 352 -15.09 -6.60 2.53
N GLU A 353 -14.48 -5.93 1.55
CA GLU A 353 -15.19 -5.43 0.36
C GLU A 353 -15.76 -6.56 -0.53
N SER A 354 -15.18 -7.76 -0.49
CA SER A 354 -15.70 -8.93 -1.22
C SER A 354 -16.94 -9.53 -0.56
N LEU A 355 -17.08 -9.34 0.75
CA LEU A 355 -18.25 -9.70 1.54
C LEU A 355 -19.30 -8.60 1.36
N LYS A 356 -19.90 -8.56 0.17
CA LYS A 356 -20.96 -7.62 -0.11
C LYS A 356 -22.08 -7.80 0.92
N ASP A 357 -22.55 -6.69 1.47
CA ASP A 357 -23.77 -6.64 2.28
C ASP A 357 -23.69 -7.38 3.63
N ARG A 358 -22.55 -7.28 4.35
CA ARG A 358 -22.49 -7.66 5.80
C ARG A 358 -23.35 -6.77 6.71
N ARG A 359 -24.00 -5.72 6.18
CA ARG A 359 -24.87 -4.85 6.99
C ARG A 359 -26.12 -5.63 7.39
N LEU A 360 -26.14 -6.11 8.63
CA LEU A 360 -27.34 -6.66 9.24
C LEU A 360 -28.36 -5.56 9.60
N MET A 361 -27.85 -4.38 9.95
CA MET A 361 -28.63 -3.22 10.39
C MET A 361 -28.96 -2.28 9.22
N VAL A 362 -29.93 -2.67 8.38
CA VAL A 362 -30.43 -1.84 7.27
C VAL A 362 -31.79 -1.21 7.64
N PRO A 363 -31.97 0.12 7.49
CA PRO A 363 -33.26 0.75 7.71
C PRO A 363 -34.36 0.09 6.86
N GLU A 364 -35.52 -0.17 7.47
CA GLU A 364 -36.68 -0.83 6.83
C GLU A 364 -36.43 -2.27 6.35
N GLY A 365 -35.24 -2.84 6.61
CA GLY A 365 -34.87 -4.21 6.24
C GLY A 365 -35.18 -5.22 7.33
N SER A 366 -35.48 -6.45 6.92
CA SER A 366 -35.55 -7.60 7.83
C SER A 366 -34.14 -8.06 8.22
N ILE A 367 -33.81 -8.04 9.51
CA ILE A 367 -32.54 -8.55 10.03
C ILE A 367 -32.38 -10.03 9.68
N TRP A 368 -33.46 -10.82 9.73
CA TRP A 368 -33.45 -12.22 9.30
C TRP A 368 -33.07 -12.38 7.82
N ASP A 369 -33.58 -11.54 6.91
CA ASP A 369 -33.25 -11.64 5.48
C ASP A 369 -31.82 -11.22 5.19
N ALA A 370 -31.30 -10.23 5.92
CA ALA A 370 -29.88 -9.87 5.86
C ALA A 370 -29.00 -11.00 6.42
N LEU A 371 -29.40 -11.58 7.54
CA LEU A 371 -28.71 -12.67 8.21
C LEU A 371 -28.69 -13.94 7.34
N HIS A 372 -29.79 -14.32 6.69
CA HIS A 372 -29.82 -15.48 5.80
C HIS A 372 -28.83 -15.34 4.63
N ARG A 373 -28.70 -14.13 4.07
CA ARG A 373 -27.72 -13.86 3.01
C ARG A 373 -26.29 -13.86 3.54
N PHE A 374 -26.09 -13.41 4.77
CA PHE A 374 -24.81 -13.41 5.47
C PHE A 374 -24.34 -14.84 5.80
N MET A 375 -25.25 -15.68 6.31
CA MET A 375 -25.01 -17.08 6.69
C MET A 375 -24.44 -17.95 5.57
N LEU A 376 -24.72 -17.62 4.31
CA LEU A 376 -24.22 -18.35 3.14
C LEU A 376 -22.87 -17.82 2.62
N GLN A 377 -22.31 -16.77 3.22
CA GLN A 377 -21.01 -16.24 2.83
C GLN A 377 -19.87 -17.05 3.45
N PRO A 378 -18.72 -17.15 2.76
CA PRO A 378 -17.51 -17.64 3.41
C PRO A 378 -17.05 -16.65 4.49
N ILE A 379 -16.30 -17.15 5.48
CA ILE A 379 -15.71 -16.33 6.52
C ILE A 379 -14.28 -15.91 6.17
N THR A 380 -13.77 -14.91 6.88
CA THR A 380 -12.40 -14.43 6.79
C THR A 380 -11.47 -15.18 7.73
N GLY A 381 -10.15 -15.07 7.50
CA GLY A 381 -9.17 -15.52 8.49
C GLY A 381 -9.33 -14.80 9.85
N TYR A 382 -9.79 -13.55 9.80
CA TYR A 382 -10.01 -12.72 10.98
C TYR A 382 -11.18 -13.25 11.80
N ASP A 383 -12.31 -13.57 11.16
CA ASP A 383 -13.47 -14.15 11.84
C ASP A 383 -13.08 -15.49 12.50
N ALA A 384 -12.32 -16.33 11.78
CA ALA A 384 -11.87 -17.62 12.32
C ALA A 384 -10.97 -17.46 13.56
N LYS A 385 -10.05 -16.48 13.56
CA LYS A 385 -9.23 -16.13 14.71
C LYS A 385 -10.06 -15.57 15.86
N LYS A 386 -10.93 -14.59 15.58
CA LYS A 386 -11.77 -13.89 16.56
C LYS A 386 -12.64 -14.87 17.36
N HIS A 387 -13.26 -15.82 16.68
CA HIS A 387 -14.22 -16.76 17.26
C HIS A 387 -13.60 -18.12 17.63
N GLY A 388 -12.27 -18.25 17.58
CA GLY A 388 -11.57 -19.49 17.94
C GLY A 388 -11.96 -20.69 17.07
N LEU A 389 -12.32 -20.46 15.81
CA LEU A 389 -12.72 -21.49 14.86
C LEU A 389 -11.49 -22.18 14.25
N GLU A 390 -11.73 -23.27 13.52
CA GLU A 390 -10.69 -23.94 12.74
C GLU A 390 -10.01 -22.96 11.77
N GLN A 391 -8.68 -22.95 11.79
CA GLN A 391 -7.88 -22.00 11.04
C GLN A 391 -7.78 -22.39 9.56
N PRO A 392 -7.74 -21.41 8.63
CA PRO A 392 -7.69 -21.68 7.19
C PRO A 392 -6.41 -22.40 6.75
N ASN A 393 -6.49 -23.14 5.65
CA ASN A 393 -5.32 -23.72 5.00
C ASN A 393 -4.81 -22.84 3.84
N TYR A 394 -3.69 -22.16 4.04
CA TYR A 394 -3.09 -21.27 3.05
C TYR A 394 -2.16 -21.93 2.02
N GLN A 395 -2.14 -23.27 1.94
CA GLN A 395 -1.41 -23.99 0.89
C GLN A 395 -1.83 -23.57 -0.53
N CYS A 396 -3.05 -23.02 -0.68
CA CYS A 396 -3.53 -22.42 -1.92
C CYS A 396 -2.63 -21.29 -2.45
N ILE A 397 -1.99 -20.50 -1.58
CA ILE A 397 -1.07 -19.41 -1.96
C ILE A 397 0.09 -19.98 -2.76
N VAL A 398 0.74 -21.01 -2.20
CA VAL A 398 1.83 -21.75 -2.84
C VAL A 398 1.35 -22.39 -4.15
N ASN A 399 0.19 -23.03 -4.14
CA ASN A 399 -0.36 -23.71 -5.33
C ASN A 399 -0.68 -22.76 -6.48
N VAL A 400 -1.21 -21.57 -6.19
CA VAL A 400 -1.50 -20.53 -7.19
C VAL A 400 -0.20 -20.00 -7.78
N ILE A 401 0.76 -19.62 -6.93
CA ILE A 401 2.08 -19.13 -7.38
C ILE A 401 2.76 -20.19 -8.26
N ASP A 402 2.73 -21.46 -7.83
CA ASP A 402 3.26 -22.58 -8.59
C ASP A 402 2.55 -22.78 -9.93
N SER A 403 1.23 -22.62 -9.96
CA SER A 403 0.43 -22.78 -11.18
C SER A 403 0.66 -21.65 -12.19
N VAL A 404 0.74 -20.40 -11.73
CA VAL A 404 1.10 -19.23 -12.55
C VAL A 404 2.47 -19.45 -13.19
N ARG A 405 3.43 -19.93 -12.39
CA ARG A 405 4.78 -20.27 -12.84
C ARG A 405 4.78 -21.38 -13.89
N ARG A 406 4.05 -22.48 -13.69
CA ARG A 406 3.92 -23.58 -14.67
C ARG A 406 3.26 -23.14 -15.97
N ALA A 407 2.36 -22.16 -15.90
CA ALA A 407 1.73 -21.58 -17.07
C ALA A 407 2.65 -20.64 -17.87
N GLY A 408 3.87 -20.36 -17.37
CA GLY A 408 4.88 -19.55 -18.06
C GLY A 408 4.73 -18.05 -17.84
N ALA A 409 3.87 -17.61 -16.93
CA ALA A 409 3.73 -16.21 -16.56
C ALA A 409 4.82 -15.77 -15.58
N LEU A 410 5.27 -14.52 -15.73
CA LEU A 410 6.28 -13.89 -14.88
C LEU A 410 5.60 -12.93 -13.90
N LEU A 411 5.88 -13.09 -12.61
CA LEU A 411 5.42 -12.19 -11.55
C LEU A 411 6.53 -11.21 -11.19
N ASP A 412 6.21 -9.93 -11.11
CA ASP A 412 7.13 -8.91 -10.60
C ASP A 412 6.70 -8.33 -9.24
N ASN A 413 5.43 -8.50 -8.84
CA ASN A 413 4.93 -8.12 -7.52
C ASN A 413 4.12 -9.27 -6.89
N ILE A 414 4.48 -9.60 -5.65
CA ILE A 414 3.67 -10.48 -4.80
C ILE A 414 3.40 -9.76 -3.49
N ASN A 415 2.14 -9.68 -3.10
CA ASN A 415 1.73 -9.13 -1.83
C ASN A 415 0.78 -10.09 -1.11
N ILE A 416 1.10 -10.44 0.13
CA ILE A 416 0.37 -11.40 0.95
C ILE A 416 -0.04 -10.70 2.23
N LYS A 417 -1.35 -10.66 2.50
CA LYS A 417 -1.94 -10.07 3.71
C LYS A 417 -2.78 -11.11 4.42
N LEU A 418 -2.40 -11.41 5.65
CA LEU A 418 -2.97 -12.46 6.48
C LEU A 418 -3.33 -11.92 7.87
N SER A 419 -4.53 -12.19 8.34
CA SER A 419 -4.97 -11.97 9.73
C SER A 419 -4.71 -13.15 10.66
N THR A 420 -4.34 -14.30 10.09
CA THR A 420 -3.94 -15.51 10.80
C THR A 420 -2.90 -16.25 9.95
N LEU A 421 -2.01 -17.05 10.54
CA LEU A 421 -1.10 -17.92 9.77
C LEU A 421 -1.77 -19.21 9.27
N GLY A 422 -3.01 -19.46 9.69
CA GLY A 422 -3.74 -20.65 9.28
C GLY A 422 -3.26 -21.92 10.00
N TYR A 423 -3.51 -23.06 9.38
CA TYR A 423 -3.05 -24.36 9.90
C TYR A 423 -1.50 -24.39 9.98
N PRO A 424 -0.91 -24.96 11.05
CA PRO A 424 0.54 -25.10 11.19
C PRO A 424 1.17 -25.76 9.97
N GLY A 425 2.24 -25.16 9.44
CA GLY A 425 2.93 -25.69 8.27
C GLY A 425 2.22 -25.46 6.94
N SER A 426 1.07 -24.78 6.88
CA SER A 426 0.33 -24.53 5.62
C SER A 426 1.11 -23.71 4.58
N LEU A 427 2.08 -22.92 5.05
CA LEU A 427 3.01 -22.15 4.21
C LEU A 427 4.36 -22.84 4.02
N VAL A 428 4.62 -23.98 4.65
CA VAL A 428 5.93 -24.65 4.57
C VAL A 428 6.10 -25.25 3.19
N LEU A 429 7.09 -24.73 2.46
CA LEU A 429 7.48 -25.25 1.15
C LEU A 429 8.31 -26.53 1.31
N ALA A 430 7.95 -27.57 0.55
CA ALA A 430 8.82 -28.73 0.41
C ALA A 430 10.20 -28.29 -0.14
N PRO A 431 11.32 -28.92 0.27
CA PRO A 431 12.67 -28.44 -0.08
C PRO A 431 12.95 -28.35 -1.59
N ASP A 432 12.39 -29.27 -2.37
CA ASP A 432 12.45 -29.31 -3.83
C ASP A 432 11.71 -28.11 -4.45
N ILE A 433 10.50 -27.82 -3.95
CA ILE A 433 9.68 -26.67 -4.35
C ILE A 433 10.40 -25.36 -3.99
N ARG A 434 11.00 -25.25 -2.80
CA ARG A 434 11.70 -24.04 -2.35
C ARG A 434 12.86 -23.65 -3.28
N ARG A 435 13.67 -24.61 -3.72
CA ARG A 435 14.78 -24.36 -4.66
C ARG A 435 14.24 -23.91 -6.02
N GLU A 436 13.17 -24.52 -6.49
CA GLU A 436 12.53 -24.15 -7.77
C GLU A 436 11.92 -22.75 -7.71
N PHE A 437 11.21 -22.41 -6.62
CA PHE A 437 10.66 -21.09 -6.34
C PHE A 437 11.77 -20.02 -6.37
N SER A 438 12.83 -20.22 -5.59
CA SER A 438 13.94 -19.26 -5.50
C SER A 438 14.58 -18.99 -6.86
N SER A 439 14.81 -20.03 -7.67
CA SER A 439 15.41 -19.90 -9.01
C SER A 439 14.56 -19.13 -10.02
N ARG A 440 13.23 -19.11 -9.84
CA ARG A 440 12.27 -18.50 -10.78
C ARG A 440 11.75 -17.14 -10.30
N MET A 441 11.87 -16.83 -9.00
CA MET A 441 11.58 -15.50 -8.43
C MET A 441 12.70 -14.47 -8.66
N GLN A 442 13.68 -14.77 -9.51
CA GLN A 442 14.79 -13.86 -9.84
C GLN A 442 14.37 -12.57 -10.59
N GLN A 443 13.09 -12.43 -10.94
CA GLN A 443 12.53 -11.23 -11.56
C GLN A 443 11.58 -10.46 -10.63
N LEU A 444 11.30 -10.98 -9.44
CA LEU A 444 10.44 -10.35 -8.45
C LEU A 444 11.04 -9.00 -8.05
N LYS A 445 10.32 -7.91 -8.31
CA LYS A 445 10.72 -6.55 -7.98
C LYS A 445 10.11 -6.08 -6.67
N GLU A 446 8.92 -6.56 -6.33
CA GLU A 446 8.21 -6.11 -5.15
C GLU A 446 7.70 -7.31 -4.39
N PHE A 447 8.00 -7.35 -3.10
CA PHE A 447 7.48 -8.36 -2.20
C PHE A 447 7.00 -7.71 -0.91
N SER A 448 5.75 -7.99 -0.54
CA SER A 448 5.18 -7.55 0.72
C SER A 448 4.50 -8.71 1.42
N PHE A 449 4.78 -8.86 2.72
CA PHE A 449 4.08 -9.80 3.58
C PHE A 449 3.61 -9.06 4.84
N SER A 450 2.31 -9.16 5.12
CA SER A 450 1.68 -8.59 6.31
C SER A 450 0.93 -9.67 7.07
N PHE A 451 1.20 -9.77 8.36
CA PHE A 451 0.54 -10.69 9.28
C PHE A 451 0.06 -9.95 10.53
N GLU A 452 -1.17 -10.19 10.95
CA GLU A 452 -1.76 -9.61 12.17
C GLU A 452 -2.06 -10.69 13.22
N GLY A 453 -1.10 -11.02 14.09
CA GLY A 453 -1.29 -11.96 15.17
C GLY A 453 -0.03 -12.29 15.97
N ASN A 454 -0.20 -13.14 16.98
CA ASN A 454 0.89 -13.57 17.84
C ASN A 454 1.59 -14.79 17.22
N LEU A 455 2.91 -14.71 17.02
CA LEU A 455 3.72 -15.84 16.57
C LEU A 455 4.23 -16.66 17.75
N THR A 456 4.21 -17.99 17.61
CA THR A 456 5.08 -18.87 18.39
C THR A 456 6.48 -18.94 17.79
N GLU A 457 7.46 -19.48 18.51
CA GLU A 457 8.82 -19.71 17.97
C GLU A 457 8.78 -20.62 16.72
N GLN A 458 7.95 -21.66 16.75
CA GLN A 458 7.77 -22.57 15.62
C GLN A 458 7.17 -21.86 14.39
N ASP A 459 6.19 -20.98 14.61
CA ASP A 459 5.58 -20.19 13.54
C ASP A 459 6.60 -19.24 12.90
N ALA A 460 7.42 -18.58 13.72
CA ALA A 460 8.48 -17.70 13.25
C ALA A 460 9.51 -18.45 12.39
N ASP A 461 9.89 -19.66 12.78
CA ASP A 461 10.81 -20.53 12.02
C ASP A 461 10.22 -20.99 10.68
N ASP A 462 8.96 -21.42 10.67
CA ASP A 462 8.30 -21.88 9.45
C ASP A 462 8.03 -20.73 8.49
N LEU A 463 7.67 -19.56 9.00
CA LEU A 463 7.51 -18.35 8.22
C LEU A 463 8.86 -17.86 7.67
N SER A 464 9.94 -17.95 8.45
CA SER A 464 11.29 -17.65 7.98
C SER A 464 11.69 -18.51 6.77
N LYS A 465 11.42 -19.82 6.83
CA LYS A 465 11.63 -20.75 5.71
C LYS A 465 10.78 -20.38 4.50
N PHE A 466 9.52 -20.02 4.69
CA PHE A 466 8.62 -19.58 3.61
C PHE A 466 9.14 -18.29 2.94
N LEU A 467 9.37 -17.24 3.72
CA LEU A 467 9.80 -15.92 3.22
C LEU A 467 11.13 -15.99 2.47
N SER A 468 12.08 -16.79 2.96
CA SER A 468 13.40 -16.91 2.33
C SER A 468 13.34 -17.38 0.86
N ALA A 469 12.30 -18.12 0.47
CA ALA A 469 12.09 -18.57 -0.90
C ALA A 469 11.78 -17.43 -1.87
N PHE A 470 11.22 -16.33 -1.37
CA PHE A 470 10.90 -15.13 -2.15
C PHE A 470 12.02 -14.09 -2.06
N LEU A 471 12.67 -14.01 -0.89
CA LEU A 471 13.68 -12.98 -0.65
C LEU A 471 15.06 -13.32 -1.23
N ASP A 472 15.31 -14.56 -1.66
CA ASP A 472 16.57 -14.96 -2.30
C ASP A 472 16.71 -14.51 -3.77
N THR A 473 16.46 -13.22 -4.03
CA THR A 473 16.56 -12.60 -5.37
C THR A 473 17.29 -11.25 -5.32
N SER A 474 18.05 -10.95 -6.36
CA SER A 474 18.74 -9.66 -6.54
C SER A 474 17.92 -8.61 -7.30
N SER A 475 16.72 -8.97 -7.79
CA SER A 475 15.85 -8.09 -8.55
C SER A 475 14.94 -7.20 -7.71
N LEU A 476 14.82 -7.48 -6.40
CA LEU A 476 13.93 -6.75 -5.50
C LEU A 476 14.30 -5.26 -5.44
N GLN A 477 13.26 -4.45 -5.56
CA GLN A 477 13.22 -2.99 -5.48
C GLN A 477 12.49 -2.53 -4.23
N ASN A 478 11.38 -3.21 -3.89
CA ASN A 478 10.57 -2.91 -2.71
C ASN A 478 10.39 -4.15 -1.85
N LEU A 479 10.63 -4.03 -0.55
CA LEU A 479 10.47 -5.10 0.43
C LEU A 479 9.70 -4.61 1.65
N GLY A 480 8.52 -5.20 1.90
CA GLY A 480 7.71 -4.95 3.10
C GLY A 480 7.53 -6.22 3.92
N LEU A 481 7.87 -6.20 5.20
CA LEU A 481 7.58 -7.26 6.17
C LEU A 481 6.93 -6.64 7.41
N HIS A 482 5.66 -6.95 7.64
CA HIS A 482 4.86 -6.37 8.72
C HIS A 482 4.24 -7.47 9.57
N MET A 483 4.59 -7.55 10.86
CA MET A 483 4.19 -8.64 11.77
C MET A 483 3.47 -8.09 12.99
N ARG A 484 2.29 -7.50 12.83
CA ARG A 484 1.58 -6.84 13.93
C ARG A 484 1.00 -7.86 14.93
N GLY A 485 1.66 -8.05 16.06
CA GLY A 485 1.17 -8.79 17.22
C GLY A 485 0.53 -7.90 18.28
N GLU A 486 -0.25 -8.51 19.18
CA GLU A 486 -0.92 -7.80 20.29
C GLU A 486 -0.11 -7.86 21.61
N GLY A 487 0.91 -8.72 21.70
CA GLY A 487 1.66 -8.98 22.94
C GLY A 487 3.14 -8.62 22.88
N ALA A 488 3.70 -8.11 23.99
CA ALA A 488 5.13 -7.81 24.11
C ALA A 488 6.05 -9.06 23.99
N GLU A 489 5.50 -10.24 24.27
CA GLU A 489 6.19 -11.53 24.27
C GLU A 489 6.03 -12.35 22.98
N THR A 490 5.37 -11.81 21.94
CA THR A 490 5.24 -12.54 20.67
C THR A 490 6.61 -12.82 20.06
N ALA A 491 6.83 -14.05 19.59
CA ALA A 491 8.03 -14.36 18.84
C ALA A 491 8.14 -13.43 17.62
N ARG A 492 9.35 -12.98 17.31
CA ARG A 492 9.62 -12.12 16.16
C ARG A 492 10.43 -12.88 15.14
N ILE A 493 10.17 -12.60 13.87
CA ILE A 493 10.98 -13.15 12.79
C ILE A 493 12.34 -12.46 12.79
N ASP A 494 13.40 -13.26 12.86
CA ASP A 494 14.76 -12.78 12.62
C ASP A 494 14.96 -12.53 11.11
N VAL A 495 14.70 -11.30 10.67
CA VAL A 495 14.87 -10.93 9.25
C VAL A 495 16.31 -11.08 8.81
N GLY A 496 17.28 -11.01 9.72
CA GLY A 496 18.70 -11.25 9.45
C GLY A 496 18.98 -12.63 8.86
N GLN A 497 18.18 -13.65 9.21
CA GLN A 497 18.32 -15.00 8.65
C GLN A 497 17.73 -15.14 7.24
N ILE A 498 16.80 -14.25 6.88
CA ILE A 498 15.98 -14.35 5.67
C ILE A 498 16.50 -13.43 4.58
N ILE A 499 17.00 -12.25 4.95
CA ILE A 499 17.68 -11.33 4.05
C ILE A 499 19.04 -11.95 3.66
N GLY A 500 19.00 -12.86 2.69
CA GLY A 500 20.16 -13.67 2.28
C GLY A 500 21.40 -12.85 1.92
N SER A 501 22.54 -13.54 1.78
CA SER A 501 23.86 -12.90 1.66
C SER A 501 24.16 -12.18 0.34
N LYS A 502 23.16 -12.03 -0.54
CA LYS A 502 23.30 -11.46 -1.88
C LYS A 502 23.34 -9.92 -1.85
N SER A 503 24.06 -9.32 -2.79
CA SER A 503 23.99 -7.88 -3.05
C SER A 503 22.59 -7.48 -3.53
N ARG A 504 22.05 -6.39 -2.99
CA ARG A 504 20.70 -5.88 -3.27
C ARG A 504 20.75 -4.44 -3.80
N HIS A 505 21.59 -4.21 -4.80
CA HIS A 505 21.79 -2.89 -5.43
C HIS A 505 20.54 -2.24 -6.03
N LYS A 506 19.44 -2.98 -6.19
CA LYS A 506 18.15 -2.45 -6.70
C LYS A 506 17.15 -2.14 -5.59
N LEU A 507 17.39 -2.57 -4.36
CA LEU A 507 16.44 -2.42 -3.26
C LEU A 507 16.48 -0.99 -2.74
N ILE A 508 15.42 -0.24 -3.03
CA ILE A 508 15.29 1.21 -2.77
C ILE A 508 14.19 1.52 -1.75
N ASP A 509 13.27 0.59 -1.49
CA ASP A 509 12.22 0.73 -0.48
C ASP A 509 12.25 -0.48 0.47
N ILE A 510 12.38 -0.20 1.76
CA ILE A 510 12.44 -1.20 2.82
C ILE A 510 11.49 -0.77 3.92
N SER A 511 10.53 -1.63 4.24
CA SER A 511 9.62 -1.45 5.36
C SER A 511 9.62 -2.69 6.25
N PHE A 512 10.06 -2.54 7.48
CA PHE A 512 10.06 -3.57 8.51
C PHE A 512 9.25 -3.10 9.71
N ASP A 513 8.27 -3.91 10.12
CA ASP A 513 7.38 -3.63 11.23
C ASP A 513 7.25 -4.87 12.12
N GLN A 514 7.58 -4.74 13.41
CA GLN A 514 7.54 -5.81 14.42
C GLN A 514 8.43 -7.03 14.09
N VAL A 515 9.64 -6.79 13.63
CA VAL A 515 10.63 -7.84 13.32
C VAL A 515 11.84 -7.80 14.25
N ALA A 516 12.70 -8.81 14.18
CA ALA A 516 13.97 -8.85 14.91
C ALA A 516 15.17 -8.96 13.97
N ILE A 517 16.31 -8.40 14.36
CA ILE A 517 17.56 -8.51 13.61
C ILE A 517 18.79 -8.41 14.52
N ASP A 518 19.85 -9.16 14.21
CA ASP A 518 21.17 -8.97 14.80
C ASP A 518 21.91 -7.77 14.18
N LEU A 519 22.61 -6.97 14.99
CA LEU A 519 23.38 -5.83 14.47
C LEU A 519 24.39 -6.22 13.37
N PRO A 520 25.25 -7.26 13.53
CA PRO A 520 26.17 -7.64 12.46
C PRO A 520 25.48 -7.94 11.12
N ARG A 521 24.26 -8.49 11.16
CA ARG A 521 23.47 -8.79 9.96
C ARG A 521 22.80 -7.55 9.39
N LEU A 522 22.33 -6.64 10.24
CA LEU A 522 21.83 -5.34 9.83
C LEU A 522 22.92 -4.54 9.11
N LEU A 523 24.12 -4.45 9.69
CA LEU A 523 25.25 -3.74 9.08
C LEU A 523 25.59 -4.33 7.70
N LEU A 524 25.73 -5.65 7.63
CA LEU A 524 26.03 -6.36 6.38
C LEU A 524 24.91 -6.20 5.34
N PHE A 525 23.65 -6.17 5.78
CA PHE A 525 22.50 -5.90 4.91
C PHE A 525 22.57 -4.48 4.36
N LEU A 526 22.75 -3.47 5.22
CA LEU A 526 22.89 -2.07 4.83
C LEU A 526 24.04 -1.88 3.83
N GLU A 527 25.23 -2.45 4.08
CA GLU A 527 26.38 -2.38 3.16
C GLU A 527 26.06 -2.87 1.73
N ARG A 528 25.12 -3.82 1.60
CA ARG A 528 24.72 -4.43 0.33
C ARG A 528 23.60 -3.69 -0.42
N LEU A 529 22.97 -2.72 0.23
CA LEU A 529 21.99 -1.83 -0.39
C LEU A 529 22.69 -0.77 -1.25
N PRO A 530 21.99 -0.18 -2.24
CA PRO A 530 22.49 1.01 -2.91
C PRO A 530 22.86 2.12 -1.90
N HIS A 531 23.67 3.08 -2.36
CA HIS A 531 24.06 4.23 -1.53
C HIS A 531 22.88 5.17 -1.29
N SER A 532 22.02 5.33 -2.30
CA SER A 532 20.76 6.08 -2.23
C SER A 532 19.59 5.13 -2.10
N ILE A 533 18.71 5.40 -1.14
CA ILE A 533 17.51 4.63 -0.83
C ILE A 533 16.34 5.62 -0.82
N ASP A 534 15.20 5.22 -1.36
CA ASP A 534 14.02 6.08 -1.40
C ASP A 534 13.30 6.08 -0.06
N CYS A 535 13.08 4.91 0.53
CA CYS A 535 12.40 4.77 1.81
C CYS A 535 13.07 3.73 2.71
N ILE A 536 13.32 4.11 3.96
CA ILE A 536 13.60 3.19 5.07
C ILE A 536 12.54 3.41 6.13
N HIS A 537 11.69 2.41 6.33
CA HIS A 537 10.70 2.38 7.40
C HIS A 537 11.02 1.24 8.37
N LEU A 538 11.37 1.58 9.60
CA LEU A 538 11.65 0.63 10.68
C LEU A 538 10.75 0.99 11.87
N GLN A 539 9.72 0.20 12.10
CA GLN A 539 8.79 0.35 13.21
C GLN A 539 8.85 -0.88 14.11
N ASP A 540 8.97 -0.69 15.42
CA ASP A 540 9.02 -1.78 16.40
C ASP A 540 10.01 -2.91 16.03
N VAL A 541 11.20 -2.51 15.54
CA VAL A 541 12.28 -3.46 15.24
C VAL A 541 13.02 -3.76 16.53
N ARG A 542 13.23 -5.06 16.84
CA ARG A 542 14.05 -5.50 17.98
C ARG A 542 15.47 -5.82 17.54
N LEU A 543 16.44 -5.19 18.16
CA LEU A 543 17.85 -5.54 18.00
C LEU A 543 18.19 -6.72 18.94
N LEU A 544 18.59 -7.87 18.37
CA LEU A 544 18.92 -9.08 19.13
C LEU A 544 20.31 -9.02 19.78
N SER A 545 21.22 -8.25 19.19
CA SER A 545 22.60 -8.10 19.63
C SER A 545 23.18 -6.77 19.14
N GLY A 546 24.13 -6.19 19.88
CA GLY A 546 24.75 -4.90 19.55
C GLY A 546 24.06 -3.71 20.21
N THR A 547 24.27 -2.50 19.66
CA THR A 547 23.66 -1.25 20.15
C THR A 547 22.89 -0.54 19.04
N TRP A 548 21.81 0.14 19.40
CA TRP A 548 21.09 1.02 18.48
C TRP A 548 21.94 2.21 18.06
N LYS A 549 22.85 2.68 18.90
CA LYS A 549 23.85 3.70 18.58
C LYS A 549 24.63 3.35 17.31
N GLU A 550 25.21 2.15 17.25
CA GLU A 550 25.93 1.67 16.06
C GLU A 550 25.00 1.48 14.85
N ALA A 551 23.77 1.03 15.06
CA ALA A 551 22.77 0.90 14.00
C ALA A 551 22.40 2.25 13.39
N LEU A 552 22.16 3.29 14.21
CA LEU A 552 21.87 4.66 13.77
C LEU A 552 23.04 5.23 12.96
N ASP A 553 24.28 5.02 13.40
CA ASP A 553 25.47 5.46 12.67
C ASP A 553 25.60 4.77 11.31
N ALA A 554 25.23 3.49 11.21
CA ALA A 554 25.22 2.77 9.96
C ALA A 554 24.08 3.22 9.02
N LEU A 555 22.89 3.45 9.56
CA LEU A 555 21.75 4.01 8.84
C LEU A 555 22.06 5.41 8.31
N ARG A 556 22.71 6.26 9.10
CA ARG A 556 23.12 7.62 8.73
C ARG A 556 24.09 7.67 7.54
N LYS A 557 24.87 6.59 7.31
CA LYS A 557 25.76 6.46 6.15
C LYS A 557 24.98 6.26 4.84
N LYS A 558 23.71 5.85 4.90
CA LYS A 558 22.82 5.75 3.74
C LYS A 558 22.16 7.09 3.42
N ARG A 559 22.09 7.42 2.13
CA ARG A 559 21.33 8.57 1.66
C ARG A 559 19.89 8.15 1.46
N SER A 560 19.07 8.31 2.49
CA SER A 560 17.65 7.97 2.42
C SER A 560 16.81 9.21 2.18
N ARG A 561 15.90 9.19 1.20
CA ARG A 561 14.95 10.30 0.95
C ARG A 561 13.90 10.38 2.06
N VAL A 562 13.31 9.23 2.40
CA VAL A 562 12.37 9.08 3.51
C VAL A 562 12.94 8.09 4.52
N VAL A 563 12.93 8.50 5.78
CA VAL A 563 13.23 7.67 6.95
C VAL A 563 12.07 7.80 7.91
N LEU A 564 11.45 6.68 8.24
CA LEU A 564 10.47 6.53 9.31
C LEU A 564 11.07 5.54 10.30
N PHE A 565 11.36 5.99 11.51
CA PHE A 565 12.05 5.20 12.52
C PHE A 565 11.39 5.40 13.86
N SER A 566 10.67 4.40 14.35
CA SER A 566 9.90 4.52 15.59
C SER A 566 9.88 3.23 16.38
N GLU A 567 9.71 3.38 17.69
CA GLU A 567 9.53 2.28 18.64
C GLU A 567 10.66 1.21 18.64
N PRO A 568 11.97 1.57 18.52
CA PRO A 568 13.03 0.56 18.57
C PRO A 568 13.02 -0.21 19.90
N GLN A 569 13.32 -1.50 19.83
CA GLN A 569 13.42 -2.40 20.99
C GLN A 569 14.78 -3.12 21.06
N GLY A 570 15.12 -3.65 22.21
CA GLY A 570 16.39 -4.34 22.45
C GLY A 570 17.54 -3.38 22.82
N ALA A 571 18.64 -3.97 23.27
CA ALA A 571 19.86 -3.27 23.65
C ALA A 571 19.61 -2.13 24.68
N GLU A 572 20.12 -0.92 24.43
CA GLU A 572 19.98 0.23 25.33
C GLU A 572 18.54 0.76 25.44
N CYS A 573 17.66 0.46 24.48
CA CYS A 573 16.29 0.95 24.47
C CYS A 573 15.43 0.33 25.57
N ASP A 574 15.61 -0.96 25.89
CA ASP A 574 14.81 -1.67 26.89
C ASP A 574 15.02 -1.16 28.33
N ASN A 575 16.17 -0.54 28.60
CA ASN A 575 16.54 0.00 29.92
C ASN A 575 16.49 1.53 29.97
N MET A 576 16.05 2.18 28.89
CA MET A 576 16.05 3.63 28.80
C MET A 576 14.92 4.24 29.63
N PRO A 577 15.15 5.34 30.39
CA PRO A 577 14.07 6.09 31.02
C PRO A 577 13.05 6.55 29.97
N HIS A 578 11.76 6.41 30.27
CA HIS A 578 10.68 6.70 29.33
C HIS A 578 10.78 8.10 28.72
N GLU A 579 11.09 9.13 29.51
CA GLU A 579 11.27 10.51 29.03
C GLU A 579 12.39 10.64 27.99
N ALA A 580 13.52 9.96 28.21
CA ALA A 580 14.64 9.96 27.28
C ALA A 580 14.29 9.20 25.99
N TYR A 581 13.59 8.08 26.11
CA TYR A 581 13.12 7.29 24.97
C TYR A 581 12.18 8.09 24.07
N GLU A 582 11.19 8.73 24.68
CA GLU A 582 10.21 9.58 24.03
C GLU A 582 10.89 10.75 23.32
N SER A 583 11.83 11.42 24.00
CA SER A 583 12.59 12.53 23.42
C SER A 583 13.42 12.13 22.20
N ILE A 584 13.87 10.88 22.09
CA ILE A 584 14.73 10.43 20.99
C ILE A 584 13.92 9.84 19.83
N PHE A 585 12.91 9.02 20.12
CA PHE A 585 12.25 8.16 19.14
C PHE A 585 10.77 8.48 18.90
N ARG A 586 10.10 9.28 19.74
CA ARG A 586 8.69 9.62 19.50
C ARG A 586 8.56 10.87 18.65
N SER A 587 7.68 10.80 17.65
CA SER A 587 7.24 11.95 16.87
C SER A 587 6.07 12.63 17.59
N GLU A 588 6.24 13.90 17.98
CA GLU A 588 5.10 14.75 18.32
C GLU A 588 4.57 15.42 17.04
N ASN A 589 3.27 15.26 16.75
CA ASN A 589 2.54 16.06 15.76
C ASN A 589 3.15 16.11 14.34
N CYS A 590 3.55 14.95 13.81
CA CYS A 590 4.15 14.83 12.46
C CYS A 590 5.54 15.48 12.32
N HIS A 591 6.22 15.74 13.44
CA HIS A 591 7.63 16.15 13.43
C HIS A 591 8.55 14.93 13.43
N GLU A 592 9.62 14.98 12.64
CA GLU A 592 10.66 13.94 12.69
C GLU A 592 11.23 13.86 14.11
N ASN A 593 11.44 12.65 14.61
CA ASN A 593 12.11 12.46 15.90
C ASN A 593 13.62 12.69 15.78
N ASN A 594 14.33 12.78 16.91
CA ASN A 594 15.76 13.10 16.91
C ASN A 594 16.60 12.00 16.23
N ALA A 595 16.21 10.73 16.32
CA ALA A 595 16.87 9.65 15.59
C ALA A 595 16.70 9.77 14.05
N GLU A 596 15.50 10.10 13.57
CA GLU A 596 15.23 10.35 12.15
C GLU A 596 16.02 11.55 11.64
N ARG A 597 16.04 12.65 12.40
CA ARG A 597 16.83 13.85 12.07
C ARG A 597 18.32 13.53 11.99
N TYR A 598 18.82 12.68 12.88
CA TYR A 598 20.20 12.19 12.88
C TYR A 598 20.50 11.36 11.62
N ILE A 599 19.70 10.34 11.33
CA ILE A 599 19.88 9.45 10.16
C ILE A 599 19.84 10.25 8.86
N ARG A 600 18.89 11.17 8.72
CA ARG A 600 18.74 12.04 7.53
C ARG A 600 19.84 13.10 7.39
N ASN A 601 20.83 13.14 8.29
CA ASN A 601 21.86 14.19 8.36
C ASN A 601 21.28 15.62 8.47
N ARG A 602 20.09 15.78 9.07
CA ARG A 602 19.49 17.11 9.32
C ARG A 602 20.15 17.83 10.49
N ILE A 603 20.84 17.09 11.35
CA ILE A 603 21.69 17.59 12.44
C ILE A 603 23.15 17.13 12.23
N PRO A 604 23.84 17.58 11.17
CA PRO A 604 25.10 16.97 10.75
C PRO A 604 26.24 17.11 11.77
N TRP A 605 26.17 18.12 12.64
CA TRP A 605 27.18 18.45 13.66
C TRP A 605 26.84 17.94 15.05
N GLU A 606 25.62 17.43 15.25
CA GLU A 606 25.22 16.88 16.55
C GLU A 606 25.74 15.44 16.66
N PRO A 607 26.14 15.02 17.87
CA PRO A 607 26.46 13.63 18.12
C PRO A 607 25.22 12.76 17.90
N ASN A 608 25.45 11.46 17.77
CA ASN A 608 24.37 10.47 17.81
C ASN A 608 23.49 10.74 19.05
N PRO A 609 22.15 10.82 18.94
CA PRO A 609 21.29 11.15 20.07
C PRO A 609 21.48 10.19 21.26
N LEU A 610 21.83 8.93 21.00
CA LEU A 610 22.16 7.95 22.04
C LEU A 610 23.52 8.23 22.68
N GLN A 611 24.52 8.66 21.90
CA GLN A 611 25.80 9.14 22.45
C GLN A 611 25.60 10.42 23.28
N ALA A 612 24.77 11.36 22.81
CA ALA A 612 24.50 12.59 23.53
C ALA A 612 23.79 12.31 24.87
N LEU A 613 22.93 11.29 24.92
CA LEU A 613 22.33 10.83 26.17
C LEU A 613 23.39 10.22 27.11
N GLU A 614 24.27 9.36 26.60
CA GLU A 614 25.39 8.78 27.39
C GLU A 614 26.34 9.85 27.93
N ASP A 615 26.62 10.90 27.14
CA ASP A 615 27.50 12.01 27.51
C ASP A 615 26.82 13.05 28.43
N GLY A 616 25.52 12.87 28.74
CA GLY A 616 24.75 13.81 29.56
C GLY A 616 24.49 15.16 28.88
N LEU A 617 24.51 15.22 27.55
CA LEU A 617 24.21 16.43 26.78
C LEU A 617 22.71 16.75 26.72
N TYR A 618 21.85 15.75 26.95
CA TYR A 618 20.43 15.96 27.26
C TYR A 618 20.26 16.21 28.76
N ASN A 619 20.81 17.32 29.25
CA ASN A 619 20.36 17.86 30.54
C ASN A 619 19.20 18.81 30.26
N ALA A 620 18.09 18.52 30.95
CA ALA A 620 16.83 19.26 30.92
C ALA A 620 17.01 20.77 30.72
N ASN A 621 16.40 21.28 29.65
CA ASN A 621 15.70 22.55 29.72
C ASN A 621 14.21 22.25 29.88
#